data_AF-Q54IU3-F1
#
_entry.id   AF-Q54IU3-F1
#
_cell.length_a   1.000
_cell.length_b   1.000
_cell.length_c   1.000
_cell.angle_alpha   90.00
_cell.angle_beta   90.00
_cell.angle_gamma   90.00
#
_symmetry.space_group_name_H-M   'P 1'
#
loop_
_entity.id
_entity.type
_entity.pdbx_description
1 polymer ?
#
loop_
_entity_poly.entity_id
_entity_poly.type
_entity_poly.pdbx_seq_one_letter_code
_entity_poly.pdbx_strand_id
1 'polypeptide(L)'
;MLEEKKKLLLEKQQKEKQDQYQLQRDKEKEDFIDENDKQQQQRQIKDNKENDVDFDQQLYEENLIIKLKQYKFGSIDSIFYIEDFINKQEEETILSNVYNKENESKWTQLKKRRLQNWGGNPISSGMIEEEIPQWLNIICEKIHNSSIFPTRNAKPNHVLLNEYNVNEGIMPHKDGPLFFPMVCILSLNSTLTNHFFIYPT
;
A
#
# COMPACT_ATOMS: atom_id res chain seq x y z
N MET A 1 46.33 -45.62 19.16
CA MET A 1 45.79 -45.06 20.42
C MET A 1 46.25 -43.63 20.75
N LEU A 2 47.51 -43.34 21.12
CA LEU A 2 47.90 -41.96 21.50
C LEU A 2 48.02 -41.00 20.30
N GLU A 3 48.59 -41.46 19.18
CA GLU A 3 48.72 -40.67 17.95
C GLU A 3 47.38 -40.35 17.30
N GLU A 4 46.45 -41.32 17.25
CA GLU A 4 45.08 -41.09 16.77
C GLU A 4 44.35 -40.03 17.61
N LYS A 5 44.49 -40.07 18.94
CA LYS A 5 43.91 -39.03 19.81
C LYS A 5 44.49 -37.64 19.53
N LYS A 6 45.79 -37.53 19.27
CA LYS A 6 46.43 -36.25 18.88
C LYS A 6 45.93 -35.75 17.54
N LYS A 7 45.79 -36.65 16.54
CA LYS A 7 45.28 -36.29 15.21
C LYS A 7 43.83 -35.81 15.29
N LEU A 8 42.98 -36.51 16.03
CA LEU A 8 41.57 -36.13 16.24
C LEU A 8 41.45 -34.78 16.95
N LEU A 9 42.31 -34.51 17.95
CA LEU A 9 42.33 -33.22 18.64
C LEU A 9 42.73 -32.08 17.69
N LEU A 10 43.73 -32.29 16.84
CA LEU A 10 44.18 -31.31 15.86
C LEU A 10 43.11 -31.01 14.81
N GLU A 11 42.41 -32.04 14.31
CA GLU A 11 41.27 -31.88 13.39
C GLU A 11 40.12 -31.08 14.04
N LYS A 12 39.85 -31.33 15.33
CA LYS A 12 38.84 -30.58 16.09
C LYS A 12 39.20 -29.09 16.21
N GLN A 13 40.46 -28.80 16.54
CA GLN A 13 40.97 -27.42 16.63
C GLN A 13 40.96 -26.70 15.28
N GLN A 14 41.27 -27.40 14.18
CA GLN A 14 41.18 -26.83 12.84
C GLN A 14 39.74 -26.49 12.46
N LYS A 15 38.78 -27.38 12.79
CA LYS A 15 37.36 -27.16 12.53
C LYS A 15 36.81 -25.97 13.32
N GLU A 16 37.13 -25.86 14.62
CA GLU A 16 36.73 -24.70 15.44
C GLU A 16 37.28 -23.38 14.89
N LYS A 17 38.53 -23.38 14.38
CA LYS A 17 39.12 -22.20 13.73
C LYS A 17 38.39 -21.82 12.44
N GLN A 18 37.99 -22.80 11.63
CA GLN A 18 37.21 -22.57 10.41
C GLN A 18 35.82 -22.01 10.74
N ASP A 19 35.15 -22.58 11.75
CA ASP A 19 33.81 -22.15 12.17
C ASP A 19 33.84 -20.70 12.71
N GLN A 20 34.85 -20.33 13.51
CA GLN A 20 35.01 -18.93 13.94
C GLN A 20 35.27 -17.97 12.79
N TYR A 21 36.08 -18.37 11.80
CA TYR A 21 36.38 -17.54 10.65
C TYR A 21 35.13 -17.30 9.79
N GLN A 22 34.27 -18.31 9.65
CA GLN A 22 33.01 -18.18 8.93
C GLN A 22 32.04 -17.25 9.67
N LEU A 23 31.90 -17.42 11.00
CA LEU A 23 31.02 -16.59 11.83
C LEU A 23 31.40 -15.10 11.78
N GLN A 24 32.70 -14.79 11.78
CA GLN A 24 33.19 -13.42 11.66
C GLN A 24 32.89 -12.83 10.27
N ARG A 25 33.04 -13.63 9.22
CA ARG A 25 32.72 -13.21 7.85
C ARG A 25 31.23 -12.95 7.64
N ASP A 26 30.37 -13.72 8.32
CA ASP A 26 28.92 -13.53 8.26
C ASP A 26 28.49 -12.26 9.02
N LYS A 27 29.11 -11.96 10.18
CA LYS A 27 28.92 -10.68 10.88
C LYS A 27 29.35 -9.47 10.05
N GLU A 28 30.52 -9.53 9.41
CA GLU A 28 30.98 -8.43 8.55
C GLU A 28 30.04 -8.19 7.37
N LYS A 29 29.40 -9.24 6.85
CA LYS A 29 28.35 -9.09 5.82
C LYS A 29 27.08 -8.44 6.37
N GLU A 30 26.61 -8.82 7.55
CA GLU A 30 25.45 -8.20 8.19
C GLU A 30 25.70 -6.72 8.48
N ASP A 31 26.85 -6.38 9.04
CA ASP A 31 27.24 -4.99 9.33
C ASP A 31 27.32 -4.15 8.04
N PHE A 32 27.84 -4.73 6.95
CA PHE A 32 27.88 -4.06 5.64
C PHE A 32 26.48 -3.82 5.04
N ILE A 33 25.55 -4.76 5.24
CA ILE A 33 24.15 -4.60 4.80
C ILE A 33 23.47 -3.48 5.59
N ASP A 34 23.61 -3.47 6.92
CA ASP A 34 23.00 -2.45 7.78
C ASP A 34 23.57 -1.04 7.52
N GLU A 35 24.88 -0.91 7.24
CA GLU A 35 25.46 0.37 6.80
C GLU A 35 24.90 0.84 5.45
N ASN A 36 24.72 -0.07 4.49
CA ASN A 36 24.18 0.29 3.18
C ASN A 36 22.71 0.72 3.29
N ASP A 37 21.91 0.03 4.09
CA ASP A 37 20.51 0.38 4.35
C ASP A 37 20.40 1.75 5.04
N LYS A 38 21.26 2.03 6.03
CA LYS A 38 21.34 3.37 6.66
C LYS A 38 21.73 4.46 5.67
N GLN A 39 22.69 4.19 4.77
CA GLN A 39 23.06 5.15 3.73
C GLN A 39 21.94 5.37 2.71
N GLN A 40 21.19 4.33 2.33
CA GLN A 40 20.03 4.47 1.44
C GLN A 40 18.91 5.28 2.10
N GLN A 41 18.60 5.02 3.38
CA GLN A 41 17.61 5.81 4.12
C GLN A 41 18.03 7.28 4.24
N GLN A 42 19.31 7.56 4.52
CA GLN A 42 19.81 8.94 4.56
C GLN A 42 19.74 9.65 3.20
N ARG A 43 20.01 8.94 2.09
CA ARG A 43 19.85 9.48 0.73
C ARG A 43 18.39 9.81 0.44
N GLN A 44 17.46 8.90 0.73
CA GLN A 44 16.01 9.16 0.56
C GLN A 44 15.53 10.36 1.39
N ILE A 45 15.98 10.50 2.64
CA ILE A 45 15.63 11.67 3.47
C ILE A 45 16.19 12.97 2.88
N LYS A 46 17.40 12.94 2.29
CA LYS A 46 18.00 14.10 1.62
C LYS A 46 17.24 14.46 0.34
N ASP A 47 16.93 13.47 -0.50
CA ASP A 47 16.20 13.65 -1.75
C ASP A 47 14.78 14.20 -1.47
N ASN A 48 14.13 13.74 -0.40
CA ASN A 48 12.84 14.28 0.03
C ASN A 48 12.94 15.72 0.53
N LYS A 49 14.03 16.10 1.22
CA LYS A 49 14.23 17.49 1.68
C LYS A 49 14.59 18.47 0.56
N GLU A 50 15.36 18.04 -0.45
CA GLU A 50 15.70 18.91 -1.59
C GLU A 50 14.49 19.16 -2.50
N ASN A 51 13.54 18.23 -2.58
CA ASN A 51 12.33 18.38 -3.41
C ASN A 51 11.26 19.33 -2.82
N ASP A 52 11.39 19.78 -1.58
CA ASP A 52 10.38 20.62 -0.89
C ASP A 52 10.65 22.13 -1.02
N VAL A 53 11.86 22.56 -1.41
CA VAL A 53 12.27 23.98 -1.34
C VAL A 53 11.61 24.87 -2.42
N ASP A 54 10.96 24.28 -3.43
CA ASP A 54 10.30 25.00 -4.53
C ASP A 54 8.89 24.45 -4.86
N PHE A 55 8.24 23.80 -3.90
CA PHE A 55 6.91 23.24 -4.14
C PHE A 55 5.82 24.32 -4.02
N ASP A 56 5.34 24.80 -5.17
CA ASP A 56 4.18 25.69 -5.25
C ASP A 56 2.87 24.88 -5.20
N GLN A 57 2.26 24.84 -4.02
CA GLN A 57 0.97 24.17 -3.77
C GLN A 57 -0.16 24.77 -4.63
N GLN A 58 -0.16 26.09 -4.86
CA GLN A 58 -1.21 26.73 -5.65
C GLN A 58 -1.12 26.29 -7.12
N LEU A 59 0.09 26.33 -7.69
CA LEU A 59 0.32 25.87 -9.06
C LEU A 59 -0.01 24.38 -9.21
N TYR A 60 0.28 23.56 -8.20
CA TYR A 60 -0.11 22.15 -8.18
C TYR A 60 -1.64 21.98 -8.24
N GLU A 61 -2.37 22.71 -7.39
CA GLU A 61 -3.85 22.69 -7.38
C GLU A 61 -4.46 23.18 -8.69
N GLU A 62 -3.92 24.24 -9.29
CA GLU A 62 -4.38 24.75 -10.59
C GLU A 62 -4.18 23.72 -11.72
N ASN A 63 -3.00 23.09 -11.77
CA ASN A 63 -2.71 22.02 -12.72
C ASN A 63 -3.60 20.79 -12.49
N LEU A 64 -3.88 20.45 -11.24
CA LEU A 64 -4.80 19.38 -10.90
C LEU A 64 -6.21 19.66 -11.43
N ILE A 65 -6.73 20.87 -11.20
CA ILE A 65 -8.05 21.26 -11.70
C ILE A 65 -8.11 21.14 -13.22
N ILE A 66 -7.08 21.62 -13.94
CA ILE A 66 -6.99 21.49 -15.40
C ILE A 66 -6.99 20.01 -15.80
N LYS A 67 -6.19 19.17 -15.13
CA LYS A 67 -6.10 17.74 -15.40
C LYS A 67 -7.43 17.01 -15.17
N LEU A 68 -8.11 17.29 -14.07
CA LEU A 68 -9.35 16.61 -13.67
C LEU A 68 -10.56 17.03 -14.50
N LYS A 69 -10.54 18.21 -15.14
CA LYS A 69 -11.65 18.68 -16.00
C LYS A 69 -12.09 17.64 -17.04
N GLN A 70 -11.14 16.92 -17.64
CA GLN A 70 -11.46 15.92 -18.66
C GLN A 70 -12.15 14.66 -18.10
N TYR A 71 -12.04 14.44 -16.78
CA TYR A 71 -12.61 13.29 -16.09
C TYR A 71 -13.90 13.64 -15.36
N LYS A 72 -14.38 14.89 -15.41
CA LYS A 72 -15.61 15.30 -14.72
C LYS A 72 -16.79 14.46 -15.22
N PHE A 73 -17.56 13.92 -14.28
CA PHE A 73 -18.65 13.00 -14.60
C PHE A 73 -19.96 13.41 -13.92
N GLY A 74 -21.03 13.49 -14.72
CA GLY A 74 -22.36 13.88 -14.25
C GLY A 74 -22.45 15.37 -13.87
N SER A 75 -23.48 15.69 -13.07
CA SER A 75 -23.80 17.07 -12.67
C SER A 75 -23.18 17.50 -11.34
N ILE A 76 -22.51 16.60 -10.61
CA ILE A 76 -21.87 16.90 -9.32
C ILE A 76 -20.41 17.28 -9.59
N ASP A 77 -20.02 18.49 -9.21
CA ASP A 77 -18.71 19.05 -9.58
C ASP A 77 -17.50 18.26 -9.07
N SER A 78 -17.64 17.58 -7.94
CA SER A 78 -16.57 16.83 -7.27
C SER A 78 -16.50 15.34 -7.67
N ILE A 79 -17.25 14.92 -8.70
CA ILE A 79 -17.22 13.54 -9.19
C ILE A 79 -16.42 13.47 -10.49
N PHE A 80 -15.42 12.59 -10.47
CA PHE A 80 -14.55 12.31 -11.60
C PHE A 80 -14.57 10.81 -11.92
N TYR A 81 -14.51 10.46 -13.20
CA TYR A 81 -14.54 9.09 -13.69
C TYR A 81 -13.41 8.87 -14.69
N ILE A 82 -12.64 7.80 -14.47
CA ILE A 82 -11.55 7.37 -15.32
C ILE A 82 -11.82 5.91 -15.69
N GLU A 83 -12.12 5.67 -16.96
CA GLU A 83 -12.30 4.33 -17.52
C GLU A 83 -10.97 3.58 -17.54
N ASP A 84 -11.03 2.26 -17.33
CA ASP A 84 -9.89 1.33 -17.45
C ASP A 84 -8.60 1.83 -16.78
N PHE A 85 -8.73 2.44 -15.59
CA PHE A 85 -7.60 2.98 -14.83
C PHE A 85 -6.54 1.91 -14.54
N ILE A 86 -6.98 0.68 -14.32
CA ILE A 86 -6.14 -0.50 -14.29
C ILE A 86 -6.37 -1.33 -15.55
N ASN A 87 -5.32 -2.02 -15.99
CA ASN A 87 -5.44 -2.98 -17.07
C ASN A 87 -5.90 -4.35 -16.53
N LYS A 88 -6.26 -5.25 -17.45
CA LYS A 88 -6.74 -6.60 -17.13
C LYS A 88 -5.76 -7.43 -16.28
N GLN A 89 -4.45 -7.30 -16.53
CA GLN A 89 -3.44 -8.06 -15.78
C GLN A 89 -3.32 -7.59 -14.33
N GLU A 90 -3.39 -6.27 -14.11
CA GLU A 90 -3.45 -5.67 -12.78
C GLU A 90 -4.72 -6.12 -12.05
N GLU A 91 -5.88 -6.11 -12.71
CA GLU A 91 -7.14 -6.61 -12.15
C GLU A 91 -7.05 -8.08 -11.75
N GLU A 92 -6.55 -8.96 -12.63
CA GLU A 92 -6.35 -10.38 -12.34
C GLU A 92 -5.43 -10.59 -11.13
N THR A 93 -4.35 -9.79 -11.03
CA THR A 93 -3.41 -9.85 -9.91
C THR A 93 -4.08 -9.46 -8.60
N ILE A 94 -4.86 -8.37 -8.60
CA ILE A 94 -5.65 -7.95 -7.44
C ILE A 94 -6.60 -9.07 -7.04
N LEU A 95 -7.43 -9.56 -7.95
CA LEU A 95 -8.42 -10.60 -7.66
C LEU A 95 -7.76 -11.88 -7.12
N SER A 96 -6.62 -12.31 -7.67
CA SER A 96 -5.89 -13.48 -7.15
C SER A 96 -5.43 -13.32 -5.70
N ASN A 97 -5.04 -12.11 -5.29
CA ASN A 97 -4.62 -11.82 -3.92
C ASN A 97 -5.82 -11.67 -2.99
N VAL A 98 -6.89 -11.02 -3.45
CA VAL A 98 -8.14 -10.84 -2.70
C VAL A 98 -8.74 -12.19 -2.29
N TYR A 99 -8.71 -13.17 -3.20
CA TYR A 99 -9.21 -14.52 -2.99
C TYR A 99 -8.13 -15.52 -2.57
N ASN A 100 -6.91 -15.08 -2.27
CA ASN A 100 -5.88 -15.96 -1.75
C ASN A 100 -6.33 -16.51 -0.39
N LYS A 101 -6.07 -17.81 -0.17
CA LYS A 101 -6.35 -18.51 1.09
C LYS A 101 -5.74 -17.81 2.31
N GLU A 102 -4.56 -17.21 2.17
CA GLU A 102 -3.89 -16.47 3.25
C GLU A 102 -4.71 -15.24 3.72
N ASN A 103 -5.54 -14.68 2.84
CA ASN A 103 -6.37 -13.51 3.11
C ASN A 103 -7.82 -13.86 3.48
N GLU A 104 -8.17 -15.15 3.60
CA GLU A 104 -9.53 -15.59 3.91
C GLU A 104 -10.03 -15.02 5.25
N SER A 105 -9.13 -14.93 6.24
CA SER A 105 -9.43 -14.39 7.59
C SER A 105 -9.65 -12.87 7.62
N LYS A 106 -9.29 -12.15 6.55
CA LYS A 106 -9.49 -10.69 6.44
C LYS A 106 -10.94 -10.33 6.09
N TRP A 107 -11.74 -11.30 5.65
CA TRP A 107 -13.14 -11.08 5.35
C TRP A 107 -13.97 -10.94 6.63
N THR A 108 -14.70 -9.83 6.72
CA THR A 108 -15.77 -9.61 7.68
C THR A 108 -17.11 -9.65 6.96
N GLN A 109 -17.99 -10.59 7.34
CA GLN A 109 -19.35 -10.66 6.81
C GLN A 109 -20.24 -9.61 7.48
N LEU A 110 -20.85 -8.74 6.68
CA LEU A 110 -21.91 -7.82 7.10
C LEU A 110 -23.27 -8.31 6.61
N LYS A 111 -24.34 -7.53 6.85
CA LYS A 111 -25.73 -7.95 6.55
C LYS A 111 -25.99 -8.35 5.09
N LYS A 112 -25.39 -7.67 4.10
CA LYS A 112 -25.65 -7.84 2.66
C LYS A 112 -24.40 -7.70 1.79
N ARG A 113 -23.23 -7.89 2.39
CA ARG A 113 -21.92 -7.72 1.76
C ARG A 113 -20.87 -8.25 2.70
N ARG A 114 -19.68 -8.53 2.20
CA ARG A 114 -18.49 -8.72 3.02
C ARG A 114 -17.45 -7.65 2.70
N LEU A 115 -16.52 -7.44 3.62
CA LEU A 115 -15.43 -6.49 3.45
C LEU A 115 -14.10 -7.05 3.91
N GLN A 116 -13.01 -6.54 3.35
CA GLN A 116 -11.68 -6.60 3.94
C GLN A 116 -11.22 -5.18 4.27
N ASN A 117 -10.41 -5.06 5.31
CA ASN A 117 -9.79 -3.80 5.70
C ASN A 117 -8.26 -3.91 5.64
N TRP A 118 -7.61 -2.94 5.00
CA TRP A 118 -6.17 -2.89 4.78
C TRP A 118 -5.62 -1.47 5.01
N GLY A 119 -4.42 -1.37 5.58
CA GLY A 119 -3.71 -0.09 5.76
C GLY A 119 -4.14 0.72 6.98
N GLY A 120 -5.34 0.48 7.52
CA GLY A 120 -5.79 1.19 8.71
C GLY A 120 -6.96 0.52 9.41
N ASN A 121 -6.89 0.41 10.73
CA ASN A 121 -8.01 -0.07 11.54
C ASN A 121 -8.65 1.09 12.31
N PRO A 122 -9.90 1.46 11.99
CA PRO A 122 -10.58 2.54 12.68
C PRO A 122 -10.92 2.12 14.10
N ILE A 123 -10.53 2.95 15.06
CA ILE A 123 -10.86 2.82 16.48
C ILE A 123 -11.60 4.09 16.94
N SER A 124 -12.17 4.05 18.15
CA SER A 124 -12.93 5.19 18.68
C SER A 124 -12.11 6.49 18.79
N SER A 125 -10.78 6.39 18.89
CA SER A 125 -9.87 7.54 18.99
C SER A 125 -9.18 7.91 17.67
N GLY A 126 -9.50 7.28 16.54
CA GLY A 126 -8.87 7.59 15.24
C GLY A 126 -8.64 6.36 14.37
N MET A 127 -7.50 6.31 13.70
CA MET A 127 -7.08 5.20 12.83
C MET A 127 -5.76 4.64 13.34
N ILE A 128 -5.67 3.33 13.54
CA ILE A 128 -4.37 2.66 13.71
C ILE A 128 -3.87 2.34 12.31
N GLU A 129 -2.78 2.97 11.88
CA GLU A 129 -2.15 2.65 10.60
C GLU A 129 -1.53 1.26 10.63
N GLU A 130 -1.72 0.52 9.53
CA GLU A 130 -1.13 -0.78 9.27
C GLU A 130 -0.41 -0.73 7.93
N GLU A 131 0.53 -1.65 7.71
CA GLU A 131 1.17 -1.76 6.41
C GLU A 131 0.17 -2.26 5.36
N ILE A 132 0.09 -1.54 4.23
CA ILE A 132 -0.66 -2.01 3.06
C ILE A 132 0.16 -3.12 2.40
N PRO A 133 -0.43 -4.31 2.15
CA PRO A 133 0.30 -5.40 1.51
C PRO A 133 0.74 -4.99 0.10
N GLN A 134 1.92 -5.47 -0.32
CA GLN A 134 2.58 -5.01 -1.55
C GLN A 134 1.68 -5.05 -2.80
N TRP A 135 0.81 -6.06 -2.93
CA TRP A 135 -0.10 -6.19 -4.06
C TRP A 135 -1.15 -5.05 -4.15
N LEU A 136 -1.58 -4.49 -3.02
CA LEU A 136 -2.40 -3.27 -2.98
C LEU A 136 -1.56 -2.02 -3.12
N ASN A 137 -0.37 -2.02 -2.51
CA ASN A 137 0.51 -0.85 -2.49
C ASN A 137 0.89 -0.41 -3.92
N ILE A 138 1.04 -1.35 -4.86
CA ILE A 138 1.25 -1.06 -6.29
C ILE A 138 0.12 -0.16 -6.85
N ILE A 139 -1.13 -0.43 -6.49
CA ILE A 139 -2.28 0.37 -6.93
C ILE A 139 -2.32 1.72 -6.20
N CYS A 140 -2.02 1.74 -4.91
CA CYS A 140 -1.90 2.98 -4.14
C CYS A 140 -0.82 3.91 -4.73
N GLU A 141 0.33 3.36 -5.12
CA GLU A 141 1.40 4.07 -5.82
C GLU A 141 0.95 4.56 -7.19
N LYS A 142 0.26 3.73 -7.98
CA LYS A 142 -0.27 4.14 -9.28
C LYS A 142 -1.23 5.32 -9.15
N ILE A 143 -2.13 5.27 -8.16
CA ILE A 143 -3.05 6.36 -7.84
C ILE A 143 -2.29 7.62 -7.41
N HIS A 144 -1.30 7.48 -6.53
CA HIS A 144 -0.47 8.59 -6.07
C HIS A 144 0.29 9.27 -7.22
N ASN A 145 0.98 8.47 -8.03
CA ASN A 145 1.75 8.92 -9.19
C ASN A 145 0.87 9.48 -10.32
N SER A 146 -0.43 9.17 -10.30
CA SER A 146 -1.38 9.81 -11.21
C SER A 146 -1.68 11.27 -10.82
N SER A 147 -1.24 11.77 -9.66
CA SER A 147 -1.42 13.15 -9.21
C SER A 147 -2.87 13.63 -9.39
N ILE A 148 -3.83 12.79 -8.99
CA ILE A 148 -5.27 13.11 -9.01
C ILE A 148 -5.79 13.60 -7.66
N PHE A 149 -4.94 13.57 -6.63
CA PHE A 149 -5.24 14.11 -5.31
C PHE A 149 -4.73 15.56 -5.16
N PRO A 150 -5.42 16.40 -4.36
CA PRO A 150 -5.13 17.83 -4.18
C PRO A 150 -3.82 18.12 -3.46
N THR A 151 -3.19 17.14 -2.84
CA THR A 151 -1.87 17.31 -2.23
C THR A 151 -0.89 16.32 -2.80
N ARG A 152 0.35 16.78 -3.00
CA ARG A 152 1.43 15.94 -3.54
C ARG A 152 1.72 14.72 -2.66
N ASN A 153 1.46 14.79 -1.36
CA ASN A 153 1.73 13.73 -0.39
C ASN A 153 0.48 12.89 -0.02
N ALA A 154 -0.63 13.00 -0.76
CA ALA A 154 -1.84 12.20 -0.52
C ALA A 154 -1.77 10.84 -1.22
N LYS A 155 -0.80 10.00 -0.84
CA LYS A 155 -0.84 8.58 -1.21
C LYS A 155 -1.95 7.89 -0.40
N PRO A 156 -2.83 7.08 -1.03
CA PRO A 156 -3.79 6.28 -0.27
C PRO A 156 -3.09 5.38 0.75
N ASN A 157 -3.48 5.47 2.02
CA ASN A 157 -2.95 4.69 3.13
C ASN A 157 -3.98 3.74 3.77
N HIS A 158 -5.19 3.68 3.21
CA HIS A 158 -6.26 2.80 3.69
C HIS A 158 -7.12 2.32 2.53
N VAL A 159 -7.44 1.02 2.51
CA VAL A 159 -8.24 0.37 1.47
C VAL A 159 -9.36 -0.45 2.12
N LEU A 160 -10.61 -0.05 1.86
CA LEU A 160 -11.79 -0.84 2.16
C LEU A 160 -12.21 -1.60 0.90
N LEU A 161 -11.94 -2.90 0.89
CA LEU A 161 -12.40 -3.77 -0.18
C LEU A 161 -13.78 -4.29 0.17
N ASN A 162 -14.74 -4.04 -0.72
CA ASN A 162 -16.12 -4.48 -0.54
C ASN A 162 -16.48 -5.49 -1.62
N GLU A 163 -17.12 -6.59 -1.25
CA GLU A 163 -17.68 -7.54 -2.20
C GLU A 163 -19.20 -7.60 -2.08
N TYR A 164 -19.84 -7.64 -3.25
CA TYR A 164 -21.28 -7.69 -3.43
C TYR A 164 -21.63 -8.80 -4.43
N ASN A 165 -22.62 -9.62 -4.09
CA ASN A 165 -23.28 -10.50 -5.05
C ASN A 165 -24.32 -9.74 -5.88
N VAL A 166 -24.92 -10.40 -6.86
CA VAL A 166 -26.06 -9.85 -7.61
C VAL A 166 -27.21 -9.51 -6.65
N ASN A 167 -27.80 -8.32 -6.81
CA ASN A 167 -28.79 -7.71 -5.89
C ASN A 167 -28.24 -7.30 -4.50
N GLU A 168 -26.93 -7.44 -4.34
CA GLU A 168 -26.01 -6.80 -3.41
C GLU A 168 -26.10 -5.28 -3.38
N GLY A 169 -25.90 -4.63 -2.23
CA GLY A 169 -25.71 -3.19 -2.20
C GLY A 169 -25.44 -2.62 -0.83
N ILE A 170 -25.15 -1.32 -0.79
CA ILE A 170 -25.00 -0.54 0.43
C ILE A 170 -26.04 0.59 0.45
N MET A 171 -26.59 0.87 1.62
CA MET A 171 -27.52 1.99 1.78
C MET A 171 -26.80 3.32 1.52
N PRO A 172 -27.52 4.38 1.11
CA PRO A 172 -26.94 5.70 0.98
C PRO A 172 -26.29 6.16 2.30
N HIS A 173 -25.08 6.68 2.21
CA HIS A 173 -24.28 7.13 3.35
C HIS A 173 -23.24 8.16 2.90
N LYS A 174 -22.54 8.74 3.87
CA LYS A 174 -21.32 9.52 3.67
C LYS A 174 -20.16 8.76 4.27
N ASP A 175 -18.97 8.97 3.73
CA ASP A 175 -17.74 8.49 4.36
C ASP A 175 -17.56 9.14 5.74
N GLY A 176 -16.94 8.40 6.65
CA GLY A 176 -16.70 8.83 8.02
C GLY A 176 -15.77 10.04 8.11
N PRO A 177 -15.85 10.82 9.19
CA PRO A 177 -15.10 12.07 9.35
C PRO A 177 -13.58 11.89 9.49
N LEU A 178 -13.11 10.64 9.66
CA LEU A 178 -11.68 10.32 9.76
C LEU A 178 -10.98 10.32 8.39
N PHE A 179 -11.73 10.19 7.30
CA PHE A 179 -11.15 10.08 5.97
C PHE A 179 -10.79 11.45 5.41
N PHE A 180 -9.74 11.48 4.61
CA PHE A 180 -9.41 12.62 3.77
C PHE A 180 -10.63 12.98 2.89
N PRO A 181 -10.94 14.27 2.63
CA PRO A 181 -12.15 14.70 1.91
C PRO A 181 -12.10 14.43 0.39
N MET A 182 -11.37 13.38 -0.02
CA MET A 182 -11.35 12.83 -1.37
C MET A 182 -11.05 11.34 -1.25
N VAL A 183 -11.81 10.51 -1.96
CA VAL A 183 -11.65 9.06 -2.01
C VAL A 183 -11.59 8.59 -3.46
N CYS A 184 -10.93 7.46 -3.70
CA CYS A 184 -10.97 6.76 -4.97
C CYS A 184 -11.77 5.48 -4.83
N ILE A 185 -12.65 5.22 -5.79
CA ILE A 185 -13.42 3.98 -5.88
C ILE A 185 -12.94 3.24 -7.13
N LEU A 186 -12.30 2.08 -6.93
CA LEU A 186 -11.89 1.18 -7.99
C LEU A 186 -12.86 -0.01 -8.03
N SER A 187 -13.54 -0.19 -9.15
CA SER A 187 -14.47 -1.32 -9.36
C SER A 187 -13.75 -2.43 -10.12
N LEU A 188 -14.00 -3.68 -9.75
CA LEU A 188 -13.34 -4.86 -10.31
C LEU A 188 -14.37 -5.93 -10.69
N ASN A 189 -13.97 -6.86 -11.57
CA ASN A 189 -14.63 -8.11 -11.95
C ASN A 189 -15.97 -7.96 -12.70
N SER A 190 -16.87 -7.09 -12.25
CA SER A 190 -18.19 -6.90 -12.84
C SER A 190 -18.63 -5.43 -12.81
N THR A 191 -19.51 -5.08 -13.73
CA THR A 191 -20.12 -3.74 -13.78
C THR A 191 -21.02 -3.52 -12.57
N LEU A 192 -20.92 -2.34 -11.98
CA LEU A 192 -21.79 -1.88 -10.90
C LEU A 192 -22.33 -0.49 -11.20
N THR A 193 -23.39 -0.11 -10.50
CA THR A 193 -23.94 1.25 -10.57
C THR A 193 -23.69 1.97 -9.25
N ASN A 194 -22.96 3.08 -9.28
CA ASN A 194 -22.78 3.97 -8.14
C ASN A 194 -23.72 5.18 -8.28
N HIS A 195 -24.55 5.41 -7.27
CA HIS A 195 -25.46 6.55 -7.23
C HIS A 195 -24.92 7.63 -6.29
N PHE A 196 -24.52 8.77 -6.87
CA PHE A 196 -24.12 9.96 -6.13
C PHE A 196 -25.23 11.00 -6.17
N PHE A 197 -25.51 11.63 -5.04
CA PHE A 197 -26.48 12.72 -4.95
C PHE A 197 -26.04 13.72 -3.87
N ILE A 198 -26.43 14.97 -4.04
CA ILE A 198 -26.18 16.01 -3.04
C ILE A 198 -27.17 15.79 -1.90
N TYR A 199 -26.65 15.55 -0.70
CA TYR A 199 -27.48 15.44 0.49
C TYR A 199 -28.08 16.81 0.82
N PRO A 200 -29.41 16.98 0.88
CA PRO A 200 -29.99 18.26 1.25
C PRO A 200 -29.57 18.61 2.67
N THR A 201 -28.93 19.78 2.80
CA THR A 201 -28.58 20.39 4.09
C THR A 201 -29.81 20.90 4.81
#